data_AF-T0H3B5-F1
#
_entry.id   AF-T0H3B5-F1
#
_cell.length_a   1.000
_cell.length_b   1.000
_cell.length_c   1.000
_cell.angle_alpha   90.00
_cell.angle_beta   90.00
_cell.angle_gamma   90.00
#
_symmetry.space_group_name_H-M   'P 1'
#
loop_
_entity.id
_entity.type
_entity.pdbx_description
1 polymer ?
#
loop_
_entity_poly.entity_id
_entity_poly.type
_entity_poly.pdbx_seq_one_letter_code
_entity_poly.pdbx_strand_id
1 'polypeptide(L)'
;MISMIMMPRRAVRRLLLSIGATLASAWAVPVSAGPLTYEQAVRLAAANAPSLKARAAATAGARSSAVAADRLPDPTLDLGLQNFPVSGPNAGSFTRDDFTMATIGFSQTFPNLAKRHARAARAAADIGIAEAGELVEGRNVRLETALAWVDLYYG
;
A
#
# COMPACT_ATOMS: atom_id res chain seq x y z
N MET A 1 -12.56 8.03 -74.44
CA MET A 1 -13.47 7.71 -73.31
C MET A 1 -12.60 7.19 -72.15
N ILE A 2 -12.32 8.04 -71.16
CA ILE A 2 -11.43 7.75 -70.03
C ILE A 2 -12.29 7.13 -68.93
N SER A 3 -12.19 5.81 -68.73
CA SER A 3 -12.98 5.10 -67.72
C SER A 3 -12.26 5.17 -66.37
N MET A 4 -12.76 6.07 -65.54
CA MET A 4 -12.30 6.31 -64.17
C MET A 4 -12.75 5.13 -63.29
N ILE A 5 -11.83 4.21 -63.01
CA ILE A 5 -12.06 3.07 -62.10
C ILE A 5 -12.16 3.61 -60.68
N MET A 6 -13.39 3.86 -60.24
CA MET A 6 -13.73 4.23 -58.88
C MET A 6 -13.60 2.98 -57.99
N MET A 7 -12.44 2.80 -57.36
CA MET A 7 -12.22 1.72 -56.39
C MET A 7 -13.11 1.93 -55.15
N PRO A 8 -13.83 0.90 -54.67
CA PRO A 8 -14.70 1.03 -53.51
C PRO A 8 -13.86 1.24 -52.23
N ARG A 9 -14.22 2.24 -51.41
CA ARG A 9 -13.55 2.63 -50.14
C ARG A 9 -13.27 1.48 -49.16
N ARG A 10 -14.00 0.36 -49.27
CA ARG A 10 -13.84 -0.84 -48.44
C ARG A 10 -12.64 -1.70 -48.85
N ALA A 11 -12.23 -1.66 -50.12
CA ALA A 11 -11.06 -2.38 -50.63
C ALA A 11 -9.75 -1.71 -50.18
N VAL A 12 -9.71 -0.37 -50.19
CA VAL A 12 -8.55 0.42 -49.72
C VAL A 12 -8.28 0.21 -48.23
N ARG A 13 -9.34 0.15 -47.39
CA ARG A 13 -9.20 -0.10 -45.95
C ARG A 13 -8.70 -1.50 -45.62
N ARG A 14 -9.07 -2.52 -46.41
CA ARG A 14 -8.57 -3.89 -46.23
C ARG A 14 -7.11 -4.03 -46.67
N LEU A 15 -6.71 -3.32 -47.73
CA LEU A 15 -5.33 -3.31 -48.23
C LEU A 15 -4.38 -2.57 -47.27
N LEU A 16 -4.84 -1.47 -46.65
CA LEU A 16 -4.06 -0.73 -45.65
C LEU A 16 -3.89 -1.50 -44.33
N LEU A 17 -4.87 -2.31 -43.91
CA LEU A 17 -4.71 -3.18 -42.73
C LEU A 17 -3.69 -4.30 -42.97
N SER A 18 -3.62 -4.85 -44.19
CA SER A 18 -2.64 -5.89 -44.52
C SER A 18 -1.19 -5.38 -44.58
N ILE A 19 -0.97 -4.11 -44.97
CA ILE A 19 0.37 -3.50 -45.03
C ILE A 19 0.87 -3.16 -43.61
N GLY A 20 -0.02 -2.73 -42.71
CA GLY A 20 0.34 -2.50 -41.30
C GLY A 20 0.75 -3.77 -40.57
N ALA A 21 0.09 -4.90 -40.87
CA ALA A 21 0.40 -6.19 -40.27
C ALA A 21 1.75 -6.77 -40.75
N THR A 22 2.16 -6.53 -42.00
CA THR A 22 3.46 -6.99 -42.51
C THR A 22 4.62 -6.14 -41.98
N LEU A 23 4.44 -4.82 -41.79
CA LEU A 23 5.47 -3.97 -41.18
C LEU A 23 5.70 -4.28 -39.69
N ALA A 24 4.67 -4.65 -38.93
CA ALA A 24 4.82 -5.03 -37.52
C ALA A 24 5.61 -6.34 -37.36
N SER A 25 5.50 -7.27 -38.31
CA SER A 25 6.26 -8.53 -38.30
C SER A 25 7.75 -8.32 -38.61
N ALA A 26 8.09 -7.28 -39.39
CA ALA A 26 9.48 -6.95 -39.73
C ALA A 26 10.26 -6.32 -38.56
N TRP A 27 9.58 -5.92 -37.48
CA TRP A 27 10.16 -5.38 -36.25
C TRP A 27 10.14 -6.38 -35.10
N ALA A 28 9.94 -7.67 -35.37
CA ALA A 28 10.20 -8.72 -34.40
C ALA A 28 11.71 -8.81 -34.16
N VAL A 29 12.24 -7.96 -33.29
CA VAL A 29 13.59 -8.12 -32.75
C VAL A 29 13.59 -9.45 -32.01
N PRO A 30 14.40 -10.43 -32.42
CA PRO A 30 14.53 -11.66 -31.65
C PRO A 30 15.18 -11.29 -30.31
N VAL A 31 14.36 -11.16 -29.26
CA VAL A 31 14.85 -11.18 -27.89
C VAL A 31 15.25 -12.63 -27.61
N SER A 32 16.53 -12.91 -27.80
CA SER A 32 17.12 -14.12 -27.26
C SER A 32 17.33 -13.88 -25.77
N ALA A 33 16.39 -14.33 -24.94
CA ALA A 33 16.64 -14.49 -23.52
C ALA A 33 17.65 -15.65 -23.39
N GLY A 34 18.92 -15.32 -23.19
CA GLY A 34 19.93 -16.31 -22.82
C GLY A 34 19.52 -17.02 -21.53
N PRO A 35 20.03 -18.24 -21.28
CA PRO A 35 19.71 -18.99 -20.08
C PRO A 35 20.02 -18.18 -18.82
N LEU A 36 19.09 -18.19 -17.86
CA LEU A 36 19.24 -17.46 -16.61
C LEU A 36 20.45 -18.00 -15.85
N THR A 37 21.48 -17.17 -15.65
CA THR A 37 22.66 -17.57 -14.88
C THR A 37 22.34 -17.63 -13.38
N TYR A 38 23.10 -18.41 -12.62
CA TYR A 38 22.97 -18.52 -11.17
C TYR A 38 22.92 -17.14 -10.47
N GLU A 39 23.89 -16.28 -10.77
CA GLU A 39 23.96 -14.93 -10.20
C GLU A 39 22.76 -14.05 -10.58
N GLN A 40 22.26 -14.19 -11.81
CA GLN A 40 21.05 -13.49 -12.24
C GLN A 40 19.81 -14.00 -11.48
N ALA A 41 19.69 -15.30 -11.27
CA ALA A 41 18.58 -15.90 -10.53
C ALA A 41 18.53 -15.39 -9.09
N VAL A 42 19.65 -15.50 -8.37
CA VAL A 42 19.75 -15.05 -6.96
C VAL A 42 19.50 -13.55 -6.84
N ARG A 43 20.07 -12.73 -7.75
CA ARG A 43 19.84 -11.28 -7.74
C ARG A 43 18.40 -10.91 -8.03
N LEU A 44 17.76 -11.55 -9.02
CA LEU A 44 16.36 -11.29 -9.36
C LEU A 44 15.42 -11.71 -8.24
N ALA A 45 15.67 -12.85 -7.58
CA ALA A 45 14.89 -13.30 -6.44
C ALA A 45 15.03 -12.34 -5.26
N ALA A 46 16.26 -11.93 -4.92
CA ALA A 46 16.50 -10.97 -3.84
C ALA A 46 15.81 -9.61 -4.08
N ALA A 47 15.66 -9.18 -5.34
CA ALA A 47 14.98 -7.93 -5.68
C ALA A 47 13.46 -8.04 -5.75
N ASN A 48 12.92 -9.21 -6.13
CA ASN A 48 11.51 -9.33 -6.53
C ASN A 48 10.68 -10.30 -5.68
N ALA A 49 11.29 -11.09 -4.79
CA ALA A 49 10.58 -12.10 -4.01
C ALA A 49 9.38 -11.48 -3.24
N PRO A 50 8.16 -12.00 -3.43
CA PRO A 50 6.98 -11.53 -2.71
C PRO A 50 7.10 -11.67 -1.19
N SER A 51 7.80 -12.71 -0.71
CA SER A 51 8.04 -12.89 0.73
C SER A 51 8.87 -11.76 1.32
N LEU A 52 9.91 -11.28 0.63
CA LEU A 52 10.70 -10.12 1.06
C LEU A 52 9.87 -8.83 1.07
N LYS A 53 9.01 -8.62 0.07
CA LYS A 53 8.08 -7.48 0.08
C LYS A 53 7.13 -7.54 1.27
N ALA A 54 6.63 -8.72 1.61
CA ALA A 54 5.79 -8.92 2.79
C ALA A 54 6.55 -8.64 4.09
N ARG A 55 7.82 -9.06 4.21
CA ARG A 55 8.67 -8.73 5.37
C ARG A 55 8.93 -7.24 5.49
N ALA A 56 9.29 -6.57 4.40
CA ALA A 56 9.49 -5.13 4.38
C ALA A 56 8.21 -4.37 4.79
N ALA A 57 7.04 -4.83 4.34
CA ALA A 57 5.76 -4.29 4.77
C ALA A 57 5.48 -4.52 6.26
N ALA A 58 5.84 -5.68 6.81
CA ALA A 58 5.74 -5.96 8.24
C ALA A 58 6.67 -5.05 9.07
N THR A 59 7.91 -4.85 8.63
CA THR A 59 8.85 -3.90 9.24
C THR A 59 8.30 -2.46 9.21
N ALA A 60 7.76 -2.02 8.07
CA ALA A 60 7.13 -0.71 7.95
C ALA A 60 5.91 -0.58 8.87
N GLY A 61 5.10 -1.63 9.00
CA GLY A 61 3.97 -1.71 9.92
C GLY A 61 4.42 -1.57 11.37
N ALA A 62 5.43 -2.33 11.80
CA ALA A 62 5.97 -2.26 13.15
C ALA A 62 6.49 -0.85 13.49
N ARG A 63 7.20 -0.20 12.55
CA ARG A 63 7.67 1.19 12.71
C ARG A 63 6.50 2.16 12.85
N SER A 64 5.46 2.02 12.04
CA SER A 64 4.25 2.85 12.12
C SER A 64 3.55 2.69 13.48
N SER A 65 3.38 1.45 13.95
CA SER A 65 2.77 1.17 15.26
C SER A 65 3.60 1.73 16.43
N ALA A 66 4.94 1.74 16.31
CA ALA A 66 5.80 2.30 17.35
C ALA A 66 5.65 3.81 17.51
N VAL A 67 5.36 4.55 16.42
CA VAL A 67 5.08 6.00 16.51
C VAL A 67 3.88 6.27 17.41
N ALA A 68 2.85 5.42 17.38
CA ALA A 68 1.68 5.56 18.23
C ALA A 68 1.96 5.18 19.70
N ALA A 69 2.95 4.33 19.97
CA ALA A 69 3.20 3.79 21.31
C ALA A 69 3.71 4.83 22.33
N ASP A 70 4.44 5.85 21.86
CA ASP A 70 4.96 6.94 22.71
C ASP A 70 4.12 8.21 22.68
N ARG A 71 3.10 8.28 21.81
CA ARG A 71 2.23 9.46 21.72
C ARG A 71 1.24 9.53 22.87
N LEU A 72 0.94 10.77 23.24
CA LEU A 72 -0.14 11.07 24.16
C LEU A 72 -1.47 10.79 23.44
N PRO A 73 -2.50 10.27 24.13
CA PRO A 73 -3.84 10.21 23.56
C PRO A 73 -4.26 11.57 23.01
N ASP A 74 -4.89 11.53 21.85
CA ASP A 74 -5.35 12.74 21.18
C ASP A 74 -6.38 13.48 22.06
N PRO A 75 -6.38 14.81 22.06
CA PRO A 75 -7.36 15.58 22.82
C PRO A 75 -8.75 15.42 22.20
N THR A 76 -9.78 15.45 23.05
CA THR A 76 -11.19 15.44 22.63
C THR A 76 -11.82 16.81 22.80
N LEU A 77 -12.70 17.17 21.86
CA LEU A 77 -13.56 18.34 21.93
C LEU A 77 -14.99 17.86 22.16
N ASP A 78 -15.59 18.27 23.26
CA ASP A 78 -16.94 17.91 23.65
C ASP A 78 -17.86 19.10 23.46
N LEU A 79 -18.91 18.94 22.66
CA LEU A 79 -19.95 19.96 22.44
C LEU A 79 -21.26 19.46 23.02
N GLY A 80 -21.90 20.25 23.88
CA GLY A 80 -23.11 19.84 24.57
C GLY A 80 -24.12 20.98 24.72
N LEU A 81 -25.39 20.62 24.78
CA LEU A 81 -26.48 21.49 25.20
C LEU A 81 -27.03 20.96 26.51
N GLN A 82 -26.96 21.77 27.57
CA GLN A 82 -27.46 21.43 28.90
C GLN A 82 -28.77 22.16 29.17
N ASN A 83 -29.64 21.54 29.98
CA ASN A 83 -30.92 22.10 30.43
C ASN A 83 -31.90 22.48 29.31
N PHE A 84 -31.83 21.82 28.15
CA PHE A 84 -32.78 22.07 27.06
C PHE A 84 -34.22 21.63 27.46
N PRO A 85 -35.23 22.50 27.37
CA PRO A 85 -36.59 22.19 27.81
C PRO A 85 -37.27 21.20 26.85
N VAL A 86 -37.53 19.98 27.33
CA VAL A 86 -38.23 18.92 26.57
C VAL A 86 -39.73 18.82 26.89
N SER A 87 -40.23 19.59 27.85
CA SER A 87 -41.63 19.57 28.29
C SER A 87 -42.03 20.91 28.93
N GLY A 88 -43.34 21.18 29.02
CA GLY A 88 -43.90 22.43 29.56
C GLY A 88 -44.14 23.52 28.50
N PRO A 89 -44.58 24.74 28.90
CA PRO A 89 -44.99 25.81 27.99
C PRO A 89 -43.90 26.29 27.02
N ASN A 90 -42.63 26.13 27.40
CA ASN A 90 -41.46 26.52 26.60
C ASN A 90 -40.74 25.34 25.95
N ALA A 91 -41.38 24.16 25.89
CA ALA A 91 -40.79 22.95 25.29
C ALA A 91 -40.30 23.20 23.86
N GLY A 92 -39.08 22.74 23.56
CA GLY A 92 -38.46 22.88 22.24
C GLY A 92 -37.94 24.28 21.90
N SER A 93 -38.05 25.26 22.82
CA SER A 93 -37.65 26.65 22.57
C SER A 93 -36.26 26.95 23.12
N PHE A 94 -35.32 27.35 22.24
CA PHE A 94 -33.96 27.77 22.63
C PHE A 94 -33.87 29.22 23.15
N THR A 95 -34.88 30.06 22.87
CA THR A 95 -34.87 31.51 23.14
C THR A 95 -35.88 31.97 24.18
N ARG A 96 -36.79 31.09 24.60
CA ARG A 96 -37.82 31.38 25.63
C ARG A 96 -37.53 30.63 26.93
N ASP A 97 -36.26 30.29 27.15
CA ASP A 97 -35.76 29.61 28.33
C ASP A 97 -34.45 30.27 28.75
N ASP A 98 -34.29 30.53 30.05
CA ASP A 98 -33.14 31.25 30.62
C ASP A 98 -32.02 30.31 31.09
N PHE A 99 -32.21 28.98 31.00
CA PHE A 99 -31.32 27.99 31.60
C PHE A 99 -30.60 27.07 30.59
N THR A 100 -30.99 27.10 29.31
CA THR A 100 -30.33 26.35 28.23
C THR A 100 -28.91 26.86 28.00
N MET A 101 -27.91 26.02 28.23
CA MET A 101 -26.49 26.37 28.07
C MET A 101 -25.84 25.57 26.96
N ALA A 102 -25.13 26.23 26.05
CA ALA A 102 -24.19 25.58 25.14
C ALA A 102 -22.83 25.43 25.83
N THR A 103 -22.29 24.21 25.89
CA THR A 103 -21.01 23.89 26.53
C THR A 103 -20.00 23.44 25.47
N ILE A 104 -18.76 23.94 25.59
CA ILE A 104 -17.60 23.49 24.83
C ILE A 104 -16.55 23.02 25.85
N GLY A 105 -16.22 21.73 25.82
CA GLY A 105 -15.22 21.10 26.67
C GLY A 105 -14.00 20.65 25.87
N PHE A 106 -12.81 20.75 26.46
CA PHE A 106 -11.57 20.21 25.91
C PHE A 106 -10.97 19.24 26.93
N SER A 107 -10.69 18.01 26.53
CA SER A 107 -10.15 16.98 27.43
C SER A 107 -8.92 16.29 26.83
N GLN A 108 -7.94 15.96 27.67
CA GLN A 108 -6.74 15.21 27.27
C GLN A 108 -6.29 14.29 28.39
N THR A 109 -5.95 13.05 28.04
CA THR A 109 -5.47 12.05 29.00
C THR A 109 -3.95 12.08 29.12
N PHE A 110 -3.43 12.17 30.35
CA PHE A 110 -2.00 12.10 30.66
C PHE A 110 -1.65 10.81 31.42
N PRO A 111 -1.30 9.70 30.72
CA PRO A 111 -0.93 8.45 31.37
C PRO A 111 0.43 8.54 32.07
N ASN A 112 0.67 7.65 33.04
CA ASN A 112 1.94 7.55 33.76
C ASN A 112 3.14 7.41 32.79
N LEU A 113 4.17 8.24 32.99
CA LEU A 113 5.40 8.29 32.20
C LEU A 113 6.09 6.92 32.11
N ALA A 114 6.23 6.20 33.23
CA ALA A 114 6.89 4.89 33.23
C ALA A 114 6.14 3.88 32.36
N LYS A 115 4.80 3.89 32.40
CA LYS A 115 3.96 3.03 31.55
C LYS A 115 4.04 3.44 30.07
N ARG A 116 4.24 4.73 29.76
CA ARG A 116 4.44 5.20 28.39
C ARG A 116 5.80 4.75 27.85
N HIS A 117 6.87 4.96 28.62
CA HIS A 117 8.21 4.50 28.25
C HIS A 117 8.30 2.98 28.09
N ALA A 118 7.64 2.20 28.95
CA ALA A 118 7.59 0.75 28.80
C ALA A 118 6.89 0.32 27.49
N ARG A 119 5.82 1.01 27.08
CA ARG A 119 5.14 0.77 25.80
C ARG A 119 6.05 1.13 24.61
N ALA A 120 6.75 2.26 24.68
CA ALA A 120 7.69 2.68 23.66
C ALA A 120 8.88 1.70 23.52
N ALA A 121 9.45 1.25 24.64
CA ALA A 121 10.54 0.27 24.65
C ALA A 121 10.11 -1.07 24.05
N ARG A 122 8.91 -1.54 24.38
CA ARG A 122 8.35 -2.75 23.75
C ARG A 122 8.20 -2.57 22.24
N ALA A 123 7.64 -1.45 21.79
CA ALA A 123 7.47 -1.21 20.36
C ALA A 123 8.81 -1.14 19.61
N ALA A 124 9.86 -0.61 20.24
CA ALA A 124 11.21 -0.64 19.68
C ALA A 124 11.77 -2.07 19.55
N ALA A 125 11.50 -2.93 20.54
CA ALA A 125 11.86 -4.35 20.45
C ALA A 125 11.10 -5.06 19.32
N ASP A 126 9.80 -4.76 19.15
CA ASP A 126 8.98 -5.32 18.07
C ASP A 126 9.50 -4.93 16.67
N ILE A 127 10.00 -3.70 16.50
CA ILE A 127 10.71 -3.29 15.26
C ILE A 127 11.95 -4.16 15.05
N GLY A 128 12.79 -4.34 16.08
CA GLY A 128 13.99 -5.16 15.98
C GLY A 128 13.70 -6.61 15.59
N ILE A 129 12.61 -7.18 16.09
CA ILE A 129 12.14 -8.52 15.70
C ILE A 129 11.74 -8.54 14.21
N ALA A 130 11.01 -7.53 13.75
CA ALA A 130 10.59 -7.45 12.34
C ALA A 130 11.78 -7.32 11.39
N GLU A 131 12.75 -6.45 11.72
CA GLU A 131 13.99 -6.26 10.96
C GLU A 131 14.84 -7.53 10.92
N ALA A 132 14.98 -8.24 12.04
CA ALA A 132 15.66 -9.51 12.09
C ALA A 132 14.97 -10.57 11.19
N GLY A 133 13.64 -10.60 11.21
CA GLY A 133 12.85 -11.46 10.33
C GLY A 133 13.07 -11.18 8.85
N GLU A 134 13.15 -9.91 8.46
CA GLU A 134 13.47 -9.49 7.09
C GLU A 134 14.87 -9.93 6.65
N LEU A 135 15.87 -9.80 7.53
CA LEU A 135 17.24 -10.25 7.26
C LEU A 135 17.33 -11.78 7.09
N VAL A 136 16.61 -12.54 7.92
CA VAL A 136 16.56 -14.01 7.83
C VAL A 136 15.89 -14.44 6.52
N GLU A 137 14.74 -13.84 6.18
CA GLU A 137 14.05 -14.11 4.92
C GLU A 137 14.95 -13.80 3.71
N GLY A 138 15.69 -12.69 3.77
CA GLY A 138 16.65 -12.29 2.74
C GLY A 138 17.73 -13.34 2.48
N ARG A 139 18.14 -14.07 3.52
CA ARG A 139 19.10 -15.18 3.40
C ARG A 139 18.41 -16.43 2.85
N ASN A 140 17.22 -16.75 3.34
CA ASN A 140 16.45 -17.92 2.88
C ASN A 140 16.13 -17.84 1.39
N VAL A 141 15.63 -16.69 0.92
CA VAL A 141 15.32 -16.49 -0.51
C VAL A 141 16.54 -16.73 -1.40
N ARG A 142 17.73 -16.26 -0.99
CA ARG A 142 18.97 -16.50 -1.75
C ARG A 142 19.35 -17.98 -1.74
N LEU A 143 19.26 -18.62 -0.58
CA LEU A 143 19.59 -20.04 -0.42
C LEU A 143 18.64 -20.93 -1.25
N GLU A 144 17.34 -20.74 -1.11
CA GLU A 144 16.32 -21.50 -1.83
C GLU A 144 16.41 -21.28 -3.34
N THR A 145 16.66 -20.03 -3.78
CA THR A 145 16.86 -19.74 -5.21
C THR A 145 18.13 -20.41 -5.74
N ALA A 146 19.21 -20.40 -4.96
CA ALA A 146 20.45 -21.07 -5.33
C ALA A 146 20.25 -22.58 -5.49
N LEU A 147 19.57 -23.21 -4.53
CA LEU A 147 19.25 -24.64 -4.57
C LEU A 147 18.34 -24.97 -5.75
N ALA A 148 17.28 -24.21 -5.97
CA ALA A 148 16.37 -24.40 -7.09
C ALA A 148 17.05 -24.23 -8.45
N TRP A 149 18.02 -23.31 -8.57
CA TRP A 149 18.79 -23.15 -9.80
C TRP A 149 19.71 -24.34 -10.06
N VAL A 150 20.39 -24.84 -9.03
CA VAL A 150 21.27 -26.03 -9.13
C VAL A 150 20.45 -27.26 -9.50
N ASP A 151 19.30 -27.46 -8.86
CA ASP A 151 18.37 -28.55 -9.16
C ASP A 151 17.86 -28.47 -10.61
N LEU A 152 17.49 -27.28 -11.10
CA LEU A 152 17.06 -27.10 -12.49
C LEU A 152 18.18 -27.39 -13.52
N TYR A 153 19.43 -27.12 -13.19
CA TYR A 153 20.56 -27.27 -14.12
C TYR A 153 21.18 -28.68 -14.09
N TYR A 154 21.14 -29.36 -12.94
CA TYR A 154 21.81 -30.65 -12.71
C TYR A 154 20.89 -31.80 -12.30
N GLY A 155 19.62 -31.53 -11.97
CA GLY A 155 18.60 -32.54 -11.69
C GLY A 155 17.94 -33.07 -12.96
#